data_AF-A0A368FBG7-F1
#
_entry.id   AF-A0A368FBG7-F1
#
_cell.length_a   1.000
_cell.length_b   1.000
_cell.length_c   1.000
_cell.angle_alpha   90.00
_cell.angle_beta   90.00
_cell.angle_gamma   90.00
#
_symmetry.space_group_name_H-M   'P 1'
#
loop_
_entity.id
_entity.type
_entity.pdbx_description
1 polymer ?
#
loop_
_entity_poly.entity_id
_entity_poly.type
_entity_poly.pdbx_seq_one_letter_code
_entity_poly.pdbx_strand_id
1 'polypeptide(L)'
;MRYLLLLSAVGITFAFFPFFPNCQPNFPFLRGVSWAGLQEFNRIQNDRSLTHQQYDSEMDKWAAKYGVSDAYNNYKQKLEDQKKTAEKELDDALKALPKFFEEIRKIENDPGLTWDQAAEKKRQLYSTLTPKQTQIAKDLTRLFAPPYANCQQPPQPVPYGPPGPYWPVVCGPVPCGPYMPFRG
;
A
#
# COMPACT_ATOMS: atom_id res chain seq x y z
N MET A 1 -45.78 -21.79 11.52
CA MET A 1 -44.35 -21.77 11.89
C MET A 1 -43.52 -22.44 10.80
N ARG A 2 -43.01 -21.66 9.84
CA ARG A 2 -42.03 -22.10 8.84
C ARG A 2 -41.00 -20.97 8.71
N TYR A 3 -39.92 -21.05 9.48
CA TYR A 3 -38.70 -20.30 9.24
C TYR A 3 -37.63 -21.33 8.89
N LEU A 4 -37.32 -21.48 7.60
CA LEU A 4 -36.09 -22.12 7.17
C LEU A 4 -35.13 -21.02 6.79
N LEU A 5 -34.04 -21.01 7.55
CA LEU A 5 -32.96 -20.04 7.57
C LEU A 5 -32.38 -19.83 6.16
N LEU A 6 -32.36 -18.57 5.75
CA LEU A 6 -31.49 -18.08 4.69
C LEU A 6 -30.05 -18.30 5.15
N LEU A 7 -29.38 -19.33 4.62
CA LEU A 7 -27.93 -19.39 4.59
C LEU A 7 -27.47 -18.24 3.71
N SER A 8 -27.22 -17.09 4.33
CA SER A 8 -26.44 -16.01 3.73
C SER A 8 -25.06 -16.58 3.46
N ALA A 9 -24.87 -17.13 2.25
CA ALA A 9 -23.56 -17.30 1.67
C ALA A 9 -22.97 -15.90 1.51
N VAL A 10 -22.31 -15.43 2.57
CA VAL A 10 -21.30 -14.38 2.45
C VAL A 10 -20.20 -15.05 1.64
N GLY A 11 -20.30 -14.95 0.31
CA GLY A 11 -19.26 -15.35 -0.60
C GLY A 11 -18.08 -14.41 -0.36
N ILE A 12 -17.23 -14.75 0.60
CA ILE A 12 -15.96 -14.08 0.83
C ILE A 12 -15.05 -14.57 -0.29
N THR A 13 -15.11 -13.91 -1.45
CA THR A 13 -14.22 -14.23 -2.56
C THR A 13 -12.84 -13.69 -2.22
N PHE A 14 -11.91 -14.58 -1.81
CA PHE A 14 -10.49 -14.24 -1.69
C PHE A 14 -9.86 -14.10 -3.07
N ALA A 15 -10.29 -13.07 -3.81
CA ALA A 15 -9.51 -12.52 -4.88
C ALA A 15 -8.65 -11.41 -4.28
N PHE A 16 -7.33 -11.52 -4.53
CA PHE A 16 -6.25 -10.57 -4.22
C PHE A 16 -5.47 -10.80 -2.90
N PHE A 17 -4.54 -11.76 -2.94
CA PHE A 17 -3.17 -11.39 -2.58
C PHE A 17 -2.51 -10.84 -3.85
N PRO A 18 -2.45 -9.50 -4.05
CA PRO A 18 -1.46 -9.00 -4.99
C PRO A 18 -0.11 -9.38 -4.39
N PHE A 19 0.58 -10.31 -5.04
CA PHE A 19 1.99 -10.56 -4.80
C PHE A 19 2.74 -9.26 -5.11
N PHE A 20 2.79 -8.34 -4.16
CA PHE A 20 3.84 -7.35 -4.12
C PHE A 20 5.12 -8.16 -3.94
N PRO A 21 6.08 -8.12 -4.88
CA PRO A 21 7.35 -8.80 -4.68
C PRO A 21 7.95 -8.31 -3.35
N ASN A 22 8.30 -9.25 -2.47
CA ASN A 22 8.81 -9.06 -1.10
C ASN A 22 7.79 -8.85 0.04
N CYS A 23 6.48 -8.99 -0.19
CA CYS A 23 5.49 -9.03 0.89
C CYS A 23 5.09 -10.48 1.20
N GLN A 24 5.60 -11.03 2.31
CA GLN A 24 5.13 -12.33 2.81
C GLN A 24 3.91 -12.14 3.72
N PRO A 25 2.76 -12.76 3.40
CA PRO A 25 1.61 -12.75 4.29
C PRO A 25 1.95 -13.46 5.61
N ASN A 26 1.58 -12.83 6.72
CA ASN A 26 1.71 -13.43 8.05
C ASN A 26 0.48 -14.28 8.33
N PHE A 27 0.67 -15.58 8.62
CA PHE A 27 -0.41 -16.52 8.92
C PHE A 27 -0.42 -16.90 10.40
N PRO A 28 -0.98 -16.07 11.30
CA PRO A 28 -0.93 -16.32 12.74
C PRO A 28 -1.69 -17.57 13.18
N PHE A 29 -2.69 -18.02 12.40
CA PHE A 29 -3.48 -19.23 12.67
C PHE A 29 -2.71 -20.54 12.42
N LEU A 30 -1.50 -20.49 11.85
CA LEU A 30 -0.65 -21.67 11.68
C LEU A 30 0.09 -22.08 12.96
N ARG A 31 0.06 -21.24 14.01
CA ARG A 31 0.71 -21.59 15.28
C ARG A 31 0.05 -22.84 15.88
N GLY A 32 0.85 -23.88 16.10
CA GLY A 32 0.38 -25.14 16.68
C GLY A 32 -0.26 -26.11 15.68
N VAL A 33 -0.28 -25.78 14.38
CA VAL A 33 -0.69 -26.74 13.34
C VAL A 33 0.39 -27.81 13.17
N SER A 34 -0.02 -29.07 13.02
CA SER A 34 0.90 -30.19 12.82
C SER A 34 1.68 -30.08 11.50
N TRP A 35 2.81 -30.78 11.40
CA TRP A 35 3.62 -30.78 10.16
C TRP A 35 2.81 -31.22 8.93
N ALA A 36 1.96 -32.23 9.07
CA ALA A 36 1.05 -32.67 8.01
C ALA A 36 0.06 -31.56 7.60
N GLY A 37 -0.46 -30.80 8.57
CA GLY A 37 -1.33 -29.66 8.30
C GLY A 37 -0.61 -28.51 7.61
N LEU A 38 0.65 -28.25 7.95
CA LEU A 38 1.47 -27.26 7.25
C LEU A 38 1.79 -27.69 5.81
N GLN A 39 2.07 -28.97 5.56
CA GLN A 39 2.28 -29.49 4.20
C GLN A 39 1.02 -29.33 3.35
N GLU A 40 -0.14 -29.69 3.89
CA GLU A 40 -1.43 -29.57 3.18
C GLU A 40 -1.81 -28.10 2.93
N PHE A 41 -1.59 -27.23 3.91
CA PHE A 41 -1.74 -25.77 3.74
C PHE A 41 -0.88 -25.26 2.59
N ASN A 42 0.42 -25.58 2.58
CA ASN A 42 1.33 -25.15 1.52
C ASN A 42 0.94 -25.71 0.15
N ARG A 43 0.43 -26.95 0.09
CA ARG A 43 -0.09 -27.52 -1.15
C ARG A 43 -1.25 -26.69 -1.70
N ILE A 44 -2.23 -26.34 -0.86
CA ILE A 44 -3.39 -25.53 -1.26
C ILE A 44 -2.95 -24.12 -1.68
N GLN A 45 -2.05 -23.47 -0.91
CA GLN A 45 -1.52 -22.13 -1.24
C GLN A 45 -0.83 -22.05 -2.60
N ASN A 46 -0.15 -23.12 -3.00
CA ASN A 46 0.64 -23.14 -4.24
C ASN A 46 -0.11 -23.75 -5.43
N ASP A 47 -1.35 -24.22 -5.23
CA ASP A 47 -2.15 -24.81 -6.29
C ASP A 47 -2.80 -23.72 -7.16
N ARG A 48 -2.08 -23.37 -8.24
CA ARG A 48 -2.52 -22.35 -9.21
C ARG A 48 -3.67 -22.84 -10.12
N SER A 49 -4.08 -24.10 -10.01
CA SER A 49 -5.19 -24.63 -10.80
C SER A 49 -6.56 -24.36 -10.16
N LEU A 50 -6.59 -24.00 -8.88
CA LEU A 50 -7.83 -23.72 -8.17
C LEU A 50 -8.40 -22.35 -8.57
N THR A 51 -9.70 -22.31 -8.79
CA THR A 51 -10.46 -21.05 -8.75
C THR A 51 -10.49 -20.50 -7.32
N HIS A 52 -10.74 -19.20 -7.15
CA HIS A 52 -10.84 -18.61 -5.80
C HIS A 52 -11.89 -19.32 -4.93
N GLN A 53 -13.05 -19.66 -5.49
CA GLN A 53 -14.10 -20.38 -4.76
C GLN A 53 -13.67 -21.79 -4.33
N GLN A 54 -12.92 -22.50 -5.18
CA GLN A 54 -12.40 -23.82 -4.83
C GLN A 54 -11.31 -23.70 -3.76
N TYR A 55 -10.42 -22.72 -3.88
CA TYR A 55 -9.41 -22.41 -2.88
C TYR A 55 -10.05 -22.14 -1.51
N ASP A 56 -11.06 -21.28 -1.46
CA ASP A 56 -11.78 -20.95 -0.21
C ASP A 56 -12.40 -22.20 0.42
N SER A 57 -13.03 -23.05 -0.41
CA SER A 57 -13.60 -24.31 0.07
C SER A 57 -12.55 -25.29 0.61
N GLU A 58 -11.41 -25.43 -0.07
CA GLU A 58 -10.32 -26.31 0.37
C GLU A 58 -9.65 -25.80 1.65
N MET A 59 -9.47 -24.48 1.77
CA MET A 59 -8.96 -23.84 2.98
C MET A 59 -9.91 -23.97 4.17
N ASP A 60 -11.24 -23.87 3.96
CA ASP A 60 -12.22 -24.08 5.02
C ASP A 60 -12.23 -25.54 5.51
N LYS A 61 -12.15 -26.51 4.58
CA LYS A 61 -12.01 -27.94 4.93
C LYS A 61 -10.72 -28.20 5.69
N TRP A 62 -9.60 -27.63 5.23
CA TRP A 62 -8.31 -27.72 5.90
C TRP A 62 -8.39 -27.14 7.32
N ALA A 63 -8.99 -25.96 7.49
CA ALA A 63 -9.08 -25.31 8.79
C ALA A 63 -9.92 -26.12 9.78
N ALA A 64 -11.02 -26.74 9.30
CA ALA A 64 -11.85 -27.64 10.11
C ALA A 64 -11.08 -28.91 10.51
N LYS A 65 -10.36 -29.53 9.57
CA LYS A 65 -9.56 -30.75 9.79
C LYS A 65 -8.49 -30.57 10.87
N TYR A 66 -7.87 -29.40 10.93
CA TYR A 66 -6.80 -29.11 11.90
C TYR A 66 -7.26 -28.26 13.10
N GLY A 67 -8.57 -28.04 13.26
CA GLY A 67 -9.13 -27.35 14.43
C GLY A 67 -8.78 -25.87 14.54
N VAL A 68 -8.51 -25.20 13.41
CA VAL A 68 -8.12 -23.78 13.35
C VAL A 68 -9.17 -22.89 12.68
N SER A 69 -10.40 -23.38 12.47
CA SER A 69 -11.48 -22.66 11.79
C SER A 69 -11.74 -21.26 12.36
N ASP A 70 -11.83 -21.09 13.67
CA ASP A 70 -12.10 -19.78 14.27
C ASP A 70 -10.97 -18.79 14.03
N ALA A 71 -9.72 -19.24 14.22
CA ALA A 71 -8.54 -18.42 13.99
C ALA A 71 -8.40 -18.04 12.50
N TYR A 72 -8.70 -18.98 11.60
CA TYR A 72 -8.70 -18.76 10.16
C TYR A 72 -9.82 -17.80 9.73
N ASN A 73 -11.05 -17.97 10.23
CA ASN A 73 -12.18 -17.08 9.94
C ASN A 73 -11.93 -15.65 10.44
N ASN A 74 -11.40 -15.50 11.65
CA ASN A 74 -10.99 -14.19 12.18
C ASN A 74 -9.91 -13.53 11.33
N TYR A 75 -8.95 -14.31 10.84
CA TYR A 75 -7.93 -13.83 9.91
C TYR A 75 -8.56 -13.37 8.58
N LYS A 76 -9.46 -14.18 8.01
CA LYS A 76 -10.19 -13.84 6.77
C LYS A 76 -10.92 -12.51 6.91
N GLN A 77 -11.68 -12.35 7.99
CA GLN A 77 -12.44 -11.12 8.24
C GLN A 77 -11.53 -9.89 8.36
N LYS A 78 -10.40 -10.01 9.07
CA LYS A 78 -9.42 -8.91 9.18
C LYS A 78 -8.85 -8.50 7.83
N LEU A 79 -8.55 -9.45 6.95
CA LEU A 79 -8.06 -9.14 5.61
C LEU A 79 -9.11 -8.41 4.77
N GLU A 80 -10.36 -8.85 4.83
CA GLU A 80 -11.46 -8.18 4.13
C GLU A 80 -11.67 -6.75 4.62
N ASP A 81 -11.62 -6.52 5.93
CA ASP A 81 -11.73 -5.19 6.51
C ASP A 81 -10.55 -4.29 6.10
N GLN A 82 -9.33 -4.84 6.08
CA GLN A 82 -8.13 -4.13 5.61
C GLN A 82 -8.22 -3.80 4.13
N LYS A 83 -8.67 -4.74 3.29
CA LYS A 83 -8.86 -4.54 1.86
C LYS A 83 -9.86 -3.43 1.58
N LYS A 84 -11.06 -3.50 2.17
CA LYS A 84 -12.10 -2.47 2.03
C LYS A 84 -11.60 -1.10 2.50
N THR A 85 -10.85 -1.07 3.59
CA THR A 85 -10.25 0.18 4.09
C THR A 85 -9.25 0.74 3.09
N ALA A 86 -8.36 -0.09 2.55
CA ALA A 86 -7.37 0.34 1.57
C ALA A 86 -8.00 0.80 0.25
N GLU A 87 -9.01 0.08 -0.25
CA GLU A 87 -9.80 0.47 -1.44
C GLU A 87 -10.48 1.83 -1.23
N LYS A 88 -11.12 2.02 -0.07
CA LYS A 88 -11.73 3.30 0.28
C LYS A 88 -10.72 4.44 0.37
N GLU A 89 -9.59 4.24 1.03
CA GLU A 89 -8.53 5.25 1.14
C GLU A 89 -7.96 5.64 -0.23
N LEU A 90 -7.82 4.66 -1.14
CA LEU A 90 -7.41 4.90 -2.52
C LEU A 90 -8.45 5.74 -3.26
N ASP A 91 -9.72 5.36 -3.21
CA ASP A 91 -10.80 6.10 -3.86
C ASP A 91 -10.91 7.54 -3.34
N ASP A 92 -10.75 7.73 -2.03
CA ASP A 92 -10.76 9.05 -1.40
C ASP A 92 -9.55 9.88 -1.86
N ALA A 93 -8.37 9.27 -2.01
CA ALA A 93 -7.19 9.94 -2.56
C ALA A 93 -7.39 10.35 -4.03
N LEU A 94 -7.95 9.47 -4.86
CA LEU A 94 -8.23 9.76 -6.28
C LEU A 94 -9.23 10.90 -6.45
N LYS A 95 -10.14 11.11 -5.49
CA LYS A 95 -11.07 12.26 -5.48
C LYS A 95 -10.43 13.56 -4.98
N ALA A 96 -9.57 13.48 -3.96
CA ALA A 96 -8.99 14.65 -3.30
C ALA A 96 -7.80 15.25 -4.07
N LEU A 97 -6.90 14.41 -4.59
CA LEU A 97 -5.64 14.84 -5.18
C LEU A 97 -5.79 15.74 -6.43
N PRO A 98 -6.74 15.51 -7.36
CA PRO A 98 -6.90 16.40 -8.51
C PRO A 98 -7.15 17.86 -8.08
N LYS A 99 -8.08 18.07 -7.13
CA LYS A 99 -8.37 19.41 -6.59
C LYS A 99 -7.17 20.00 -5.86
N PHE A 100 -6.46 19.18 -5.08
CA PHE A 100 -5.22 19.60 -4.43
C PHE A 100 -4.19 20.15 -5.42
N PHE A 101 -3.94 19.46 -6.54
CA PHE A 101 -3.00 19.91 -7.56
C PHE A 101 -3.48 21.12 -8.36
N GLU A 102 -4.79 21.31 -8.52
CA GLU A 102 -5.34 22.56 -9.04
C GLU A 102 -5.05 23.75 -8.13
N GLU A 103 -5.26 23.62 -6.82
CA GLU A 103 -4.99 24.69 -5.86
C GLU A 103 -3.50 25.00 -5.71
N ILE A 104 -2.63 23.98 -5.72
CA ILE A 104 -1.17 24.20 -5.77
C ILE A 104 -0.79 25.05 -6.98
N ARG A 105 -1.30 24.72 -8.17
CA ARG A 105 -1.01 25.49 -9.39
C ARG A 105 -1.51 26.92 -9.31
N LYS A 106 -2.67 27.16 -8.69
CA LYS A 106 -3.18 28.53 -8.47
C LYS A 106 -2.25 29.31 -7.55
N ILE A 107 -1.79 28.72 -6.45
CA ILE A 107 -0.88 29.39 -5.51
C ILE A 107 0.47 29.70 -6.17
N GLU A 108 1.02 28.77 -6.97
CA GLU A 108 2.34 28.93 -7.57
C GLU A 108 2.37 29.91 -8.75
N ASN A 109 1.24 30.11 -9.42
CA ASN A 109 1.11 31.03 -10.54
C ASN A 109 0.42 32.36 -10.17
N ASP A 110 0.15 32.61 -8.89
CA ASP A 110 -0.46 33.87 -8.42
C ASP A 110 0.61 34.97 -8.27
N PRO A 111 0.66 35.97 -9.17
CA PRO A 111 1.66 37.03 -9.10
C PRO A 111 1.42 38.00 -7.93
N GLY A 112 0.26 37.94 -7.29
CA GLY A 112 -0.10 38.78 -6.15
C GLY A 112 0.40 38.27 -4.79
N LEU A 113 0.99 37.07 -4.73
CA LEU A 113 1.50 36.48 -3.50
C LEU A 113 2.99 36.69 -3.33
N THR A 114 3.40 37.02 -2.11
CA THR A 114 4.79 36.87 -1.70
C THR A 114 5.15 35.39 -1.51
N TRP A 115 6.44 35.08 -1.51
CA TRP A 115 6.94 33.73 -1.25
C TRP A 115 6.45 33.16 0.09
N ASP A 116 6.43 33.97 1.14
CA ASP A 116 5.96 33.57 2.47
C ASP A 116 4.46 33.28 2.48
N GLN A 117 3.67 34.10 1.78
CA GLN A 117 2.23 33.88 1.65
C GLN A 117 1.93 32.61 0.85
N ALA A 118 2.66 32.37 -0.23
CA ALA A 118 2.54 31.15 -1.02
C ALA A 118 2.95 29.92 -0.19
N ALA A 119 4.02 30.01 0.60
CA ALA A 119 4.47 28.93 1.48
C ALA A 119 3.46 28.62 2.59
N GLU A 120 2.83 29.64 3.16
CA GLU A 120 1.76 29.48 4.17
C GLU A 120 0.52 28.82 3.56
N LYS A 121 0.02 29.32 2.42
CA LYS A 121 -1.12 28.72 1.71
C LYS A 121 -0.85 27.26 1.34
N LYS A 122 0.38 26.95 0.88
CA LYS A 122 0.79 25.56 0.60
C LYS A 122 0.73 24.71 1.86
N ARG A 123 1.28 25.18 2.99
CA ARG A 123 1.21 24.44 4.28
C ARG A 123 -0.23 24.17 4.71
N GLN A 124 -1.13 25.15 4.57
CA GLN A 124 -2.55 24.98 4.87
C GLN A 124 -3.19 23.93 3.96
N LEU A 125 -2.89 23.97 2.66
CA LEU A 125 -3.43 22.99 1.71
C LEU A 125 -2.92 21.56 1.97
N TYR A 126 -1.65 21.37 2.38
CA TYR A 126 -1.16 20.06 2.80
C TYR A 126 -1.85 19.56 4.07
N SER A 127 -2.24 20.45 4.99
CA SER A 127 -2.93 20.06 6.23
C SER A 127 -4.32 19.47 6.01
N THR A 128 -4.92 19.66 4.83
CA THR A 128 -6.22 19.07 4.49
C THR A 128 -6.11 17.62 4.00
N LEU A 129 -4.90 17.13 3.73
CA LEU A 129 -4.67 15.78 3.23
C LEU A 129 -4.41 14.80 4.38
N THR A 130 -4.77 13.53 4.17
CA THR A 130 -4.31 12.45 5.05
C THR A 130 -2.81 12.19 4.87
N PRO A 131 -2.14 11.49 5.80
CA PRO A 131 -0.73 11.13 5.64
C PRO A 131 -0.43 10.36 4.35
N LYS A 132 -1.29 9.41 3.96
CA LYS A 132 -1.14 8.65 2.72
C LYS A 132 -1.33 9.54 1.49
N GLN A 133 -2.34 10.41 1.48
CA GLN A 133 -2.56 11.37 0.40
C GLN A 133 -1.39 12.33 0.25
N THR A 134 -0.84 12.80 1.37
CA THR A 134 0.37 13.65 1.39
C THR A 134 1.56 12.95 0.75
N GLN A 135 1.77 11.67 1.09
CA GLN A 135 2.85 10.89 0.52
C GLN A 135 2.68 10.72 -1.00
N ILE A 136 1.48 10.35 -1.46
CA ILE A 136 1.17 10.23 -2.90
C ILE A 136 1.35 11.57 -3.61
N ALA A 137 0.91 12.69 -3.00
CA ALA A 137 1.09 14.02 -3.56
C ALA A 137 2.58 14.34 -3.76
N LYS A 138 3.41 14.10 -2.72
CA LYS A 138 4.87 14.28 -2.79
C LYS A 138 5.49 13.41 -3.89
N ASP A 139 5.07 12.15 -4.00
CA ASP A 139 5.62 11.21 -4.99
C ASP A 139 5.20 11.59 -6.42
N LEU A 140 3.97 12.02 -6.64
CA LEU A 140 3.51 12.54 -7.93
C LEU A 140 4.22 13.84 -8.32
N THR A 141 4.35 14.80 -7.41
CA THR A 141 5.12 16.03 -7.65
C THR A 141 6.56 15.72 -8.04
N ARG A 142 7.19 14.75 -7.38
CA ARG A 142 8.55 14.31 -7.69
C ARG A 142 8.63 13.60 -9.04
N LEU A 143 7.70 12.70 -9.35
CA LEU A 143 7.67 11.93 -10.59
C LEU A 143 7.53 12.83 -11.82
N PHE A 144 6.71 13.88 -11.70
CA PHE A 144 6.47 14.87 -12.75
C PHE A 144 7.27 16.16 -12.56
N ALA A 145 8.31 16.14 -11.72
CA ALA A 145 9.18 17.29 -11.54
C ALA A 145 9.91 17.59 -12.86
N PRO A 146 10.00 18.87 -13.26
CA PRO A 146 10.69 19.24 -14.48
C PRO A 146 12.20 18.97 -14.34
N PRO A 147 12.94 18.76 -15.44
CA PRO A 147 14.36 18.38 -15.39
C PRO A 147 15.26 19.37 -14.63
N TYR A 148 14.87 20.63 -14.54
CA TYR A 148 15.60 21.65 -13.77
C TYR A 148 15.41 21.52 -12.25
N ALA A 149 14.32 20.87 -11.81
CA ALA A 149 14.07 20.58 -10.41
C ALA A 149 14.87 19.33 -10.04
N ASN A 150 16.00 19.52 -9.35
CA ASN A 150 16.82 18.41 -8.85
C ASN A 150 16.14 17.73 -7.65
N CYS A 151 15.02 17.05 -7.89
CA CYS A 151 14.43 16.17 -6.92
C CYS A 151 15.15 14.83 -7.02
N GLN A 152 15.87 14.42 -5.98
CA GLN A 152 16.36 13.05 -5.86
C GLN A 152 15.17 12.11 -6.06
N GLN A 153 15.16 11.37 -7.17
CA GLN A 153 14.18 10.34 -7.40
C GLN A 153 14.36 9.27 -6.30
N PRO A 154 13.28 8.67 -5.78
CA PRO A 154 13.44 7.48 -4.96
C PRO A 154 14.29 6.50 -5.77
N PRO A 155 15.26 5.82 -5.13
CA PRO A 155 16.10 4.86 -5.84
C PRO A 155 15.19 3.90 -6.59
N GLN A 156 15.30 3.91 -7.92
CA GLN A 156 14.63 2.92 -8.76
C GLN A 156 15.10 1.56 -8.26
N PRO A 157 14.22 0.55 -8.10
CA PRO A 157 14.66 -0.80 -7.78
C PRO A 157 15.63 -1.25 -8.89
N VAL A 158 16.93 -1.21 -8.58
CA VAL A 158 17.97 -1.64 -9.49
C VAL A 158 17.79 -3.13 -9.74
N PRO A 159 17.88 -3.62 -10.98
CA PRO A 159 18.05 -5.04 -11.24
C PRO A 159 19.25 -5.52 -10.42
N TYR A 160 19.06 -6.56 -9.60
CA TYR A 160 20.10 -7.14 -8.76
C TYR A 160 21.30 -7.54 -9.64
N GLY A 161 22.33 -6.70 -9.67
CA GLY A 161 23.64 -6.99 -10.24
C GLY A 161 24.65 -7.15 -9.09
N PRO A 162 25.62 -8.06 -9.21
CA PRO A 162 26.56 -8.32 -8.13
C PRO A 162 27.43 -7.07 -7.83
N PRO A 163 27.79 -6.82 -6.56
CA PRO A 163 28.52 -5.63 -6.16
C PRO A 163 29.95 -5.62 -6.74
N GLY A 164 30.26 -4.59 -7.55
CA GLY A 164 31.58 -4.35 -8.10
C GLY A 164 32.53 -3.59 -7.14
N PRO A 165 33.86 -3.65 -7.34
CA PRO A 165 34.86 -3.33 -6.31
C PRO A 165 35.19 -1.85 -6.11
N TYR A 166 34.50 -0.93 -6.78
CA TYR A 166 34.88 0.48 -6.80
C TYR A 166 33.80 1.37 -6.19
N TRP A 167 33.79 1.45 -4.87
CA TRP A 167 33.26 2.62 -4.17
C TRP A 167 34.44 3.50 -3.76
N PRO A 168 34.62 4.69 -4.37
CA PRO A 168 35.43 5.72 -3.74
C PRO A 168 34.59 6.93 -3.32
N VAL A 169 34.61 7.12 -2.01
CA VAL A 169 34.93 8.34 -1.26
C VAL A 169 34.00 9.57 -1.33
N VAL A 170 33.52 9.88 -0.13
CA VAL A 170 33.05 11.14 0.43
C VAL A 170 33.83 12.39 -0.03
N CYS A 171 33.15 13.45 -0.46
CA CYS A 171 33.63 14.84 -0.40
C CYS A 171 32.50 15.79 0.02
N GLY A 172 32.72 16.57 1.08
CA GLY A 172 31.84 17.61 1.60
C GLY A 172 31.93 18.94 0.83
N PRO A 173 32.08 20.08 1.52
CA PRO A 173 31.04 20.99 2.00
C PRO A 173 30.94 22.27 1.15
N VAL A 174 29.77 22.62 0.61
CA VAL A 174 29.52 23.92 -0.07
C VAL A 174 28.04 24.33 0.00
N PRO A 175 27.73 25.64 -0.13
CA PRO A 175 26.79 26.36 0.74
C PRO A 175 25.32 26.24 0.34
N CYS A 176 24.45 26.27 1.35
CA CYS A 176 23.00 26.28 1.20
C CYS A 176 22.54 27.55 0.44
N GLY A 177 22.27 27.41 -0.86
CA GLY A 177 21.51 28.38 -1.65
C GLY A 177 20.00 28.28 -1.42
N PRO A 178 19.20 29.26 -1.86
CA PRO A 178 17.85 29.56 -1.36
C PRO A 178 16.74 28.59 -1.81
N TYR A 179 17.08 27.39 -2.26
CA TYR A 179 16.10 26.38 -2.67
C TYR A 179 16.31 25.11 -1.85
N MET A 180 15.53 24.98 -0.76
CA MET A 180 15.28 23.69 -0.11
C MET A 180 13.82 23.29 -0.34
N PRO A 181 13.51 22.13 -0.93
CA PRO A 181 12.21 21.51 -0.75
C PRO A 181 12.15 20.86 0.65
N PHE A 182 11.03 21.13 1.33
CA PHE A 182 10.68 20.75 2.70
C PHE A 182 11.22 19.36 3.13
N ARG A 183 12.08 19.35 4.16
CA ARG A 183 12.20 18.22 5.10
C ARG A 183 11.12 18.40 6.18
N GLY A 184 10.19 17.45 6.22
CA GLY A 184 9.09 17.32 7.17
C GLY A 184 8.37 16.01 6.90
#